data_AF-A0A832D6Z2-F1
#
_entry.id   AF-A0A832D6Z2-F1
#
_cell.length_a   1.000
_cell.length_b   1.000
_cell.length_c   1.000
_cell.angle_alpha   90.00
_cell.angle_beta   90.00
_cell.angle_gamma   90.00
#
_symmetry.space_group_name_H-M   'P 1'
#
loop_
_entity.id
_entity.type
_entity.pdbx_description
1 polymer ?
#
loop_
_entity_poly.entity_id
_entity_poly.type
_entity_poly.pdbx_seq_one_letter_code
_entity_poly.pdbx_strand_id
1 'polypeptide(L)'
;MVLKAAVGGVPTPACQWYKDGMPIVGATNETLIIPSTRLSDAGVYSIAVSNPYGNETSQGATITVLPPSPPVIGAITLLSDKTLRFTVNGTPGIPYRVWASTNLALQPITEKWTLIQNGVFTSDSVEVIDPAASTLPRRFYIITTP
;
A
#
# COMPACT_ATOMS: atom_id res chain seq x y z
N MET A 1 1.91 8.85 6.87
CA MET A 1 0.88 9.92 6.84
C MET A 1 1.15 10.93 7.94
N VAL A 2 0.83 12.20 7.72
CA VAL A 2 1.03 13.27 8.72
C VAL A 2 -0.26 14.07 8.84
N LEU A 3 -0.72 14.25 10.08
CA LEU A 3 -1.80 15.17 10.43
C LEU A 3 -1.18 16.39 11.12
N LYS A 4 -1.61 17.59 10.72
CA LYS A 4 -1.17 18.85 11.31
C LYS A 4 -2.38 19.62 11.80
N ALA A 5 -2.32 20.09 13.03
CA ALA A 5 -3.25 21.06 13.57
C ALA A 5 -2.57 22.42 13.64
N ALA A 6 -3.31 23.50 13.38
CA ALA A 6 -2.88 24.84 13.73
C ALA A 6 -3.40 25.14 15.15
N VAL A 7 -2.48 25.31 16.10
CA VAL A 7 -2.81 25.55 17.50
C VAL A 7 -2.37 26.96 17.90
N GLY A 8 -3.23 27.66 18.64
CA GLY A 8 -2.96 29.00 19.13
C GLY A 8 -3.65 29.25 20.47
N GLY A 9 -3.02 30.06 21.32
CA GLY A 9 -3.55 30.43 22.63
C GLY A 9 -2.48 31.03 23.52
N VAL A 10 -2.89 31.83 24.50
CA VAL A 10 -2.00 32.41 25.52
C VAL A 10 -2.59 32.10 26.91
N PRO A 11 -1.82 31.48 27.82
CA PRO A 11 -0.55 30.78 27.60
C PRO A 11 -0.67 29.69 26.54
N THR A 12 0.46 29.28 25.95
CA THR A 12 0.51 28.22 24.93
C THR A 12 -0.20 26.97 25.45
N PRO A 13 -1.23 26.47 24.74
CA PRO A 13 -2.00 25.34 25.20
C PRO A 13 -1.24 24.01 25.02
N ALA A 14 -1.46 23.08 25.93
CA ALA A 14 -1.04 21.69 25.80
C ALA A 14 -1.96 20.98 24.79
N CYS A 15 -1.39 20.07 23.99
CA CYS A 15 -2.10 19.31 22.97
C CYS A 15 -2.26 17.84 23.37
N GLN A 16 -3.34 17.21 22.90
CA GLN A 16 -3.54 15.77 22.96
C GLN A 16 -4.36 15.32 21.74
N TRP A 17 -3.82 14.40 20.93
CA TRP A 17 -4.58 13.80 19.83
C TRP A 17 -5.47 12.65 20.30
N TYR A 18 -6.59 12.49 19.62
CA TYR A 18 -7.57 11.42 19.82
C TYR A 18 -7.84 10.72 18.48
N LYS A 19 -8.04 9.40 18.54
CA LYS A 19 -8.56 8.57 17.45
C LYS A 19 -9.84 7.91 17.94
N ASP A 20 -10.93 8.11 17.20
CA ASP A 20 -12.24 7.54 17.51
C ASP A 20 -12.68 7.81 18.97
N GLY A 21 -12.35 9.03 19.46
CA GLY A 21 -12.64 9.48 20.83
C GLY A 21 -11.66 8.97 21.91
N MET A 22 -10.69 8.13 21.58
CA MET A 22 -9.68 7.64 22.53
C MET A 22 -8.35 8.39 22.38
N PRO A 23 -7.68 8.76 23.48
CA PRO A 23 -6.41 9.48 23.41
C PRO A 23 -5.30 8.60 22.83
N ILE A 24 -4.54 9.15 21.89
CA ILE A 24 -3.34 8.52 21.36
C ILE A 24 -2.19 8.84 22.32
N VAL A 25 -1.71 7.83 23.04
CA VAL A 25 -0.67 8.00 24.07
C VAL A 25 0.58 8.66 23.49
N GLY A 26 1.04 9.75 24.13
CA GLY A 26 2.24 10.48 23.74
C GLY A 26 2.08 11.41 22.53
N ALA A 27 0.90 11.48 21.93
CA ALA A 27 0.62 12.40 20.82
C ALA A 27 0.26 13.80 21.34
N THR A 28 1.27 14.51 21.87
CA THR A 28 1.12 15.83 22.52
C THR A 28 1.68 16.99 21.70
N ASN A 29 2.06 16.74 20.44
CA ASN A 29 2.53 17.76 19.52
C ASN A 29 1.39 18.21 18.60
N GLU A 30 1.51 19.40 18.02
CA GLU A 30 0.57 19.89 16.99
C GLU A 30 0.59 19.03 15.71
N THR A 31 1.62 18.20 15.55
CA THR A 31 1.76 17.26 14.43
C THR A 31 1.71 15.82 14.94
N LEU A 32 0.83 15.01 14.35
CA LEU A 32 0.76 13.57 14.55
C LEU A 32 1.34 12.85 13.33
N ILE A 33 2.35 12.02 13.55
CA ILE A 33 3.02 11.22 12.51
C ILE A 33 2.54 9.77 12.63
N ILE A 34 2.00 9.25 11.54
CA ILE A 34 1.63 7.84 11.37
C ILE A 34 2.64 7.22 10.38
N PRO A 35 3.67 6.50 10.85
CA PRO A 35 4.82 6.11 10.02
C PRO A 35 4.45 5.14 8.89
N SER A 36 3.58 4.17 9.17
CA SER A 36 3.14 3.16 8.20
C SER A 36 1.64 2.99 8.30
N THR A 37 0.91 3.58 7.35
CA THR A 37 -0.55 3.55 7.33
C THR A 37 -1.05 2.13 7.09
N ARG A 38 -1.86 1.65 8.02
CA ARG A 38 -2.56 0.37 7.98
C ARG A 38 -4.06 0.62 7.93
N LEU A 39 -4.84 -0.41 7.56
CA LEU A 39 -6.30 -0.32 7.59
C LEU A 39 -6.84 0.08 8.98
N SER A 40 -6.16 -0.33 10.05
CA SER A 40 -6.50 0.05 11.44
C SER A 40 -6.33 1.53 11.76
N ASP A 41 -5.57 2.27 10.95
CA ASP A 41 -5.35 3.70 11.12
C ASP A 41 -6.48 4.52 10.50
N ALA A 42 -7.44 3.89 9.82
CA ALA A 42 -8.70 4.54 9.47
C ALA A 42 -9.48 4.89 10.75
N GLY A 43 -10.17 6.02 10.74
CA GLY A 43 -10.92 6.52 11.89
C GLY A 43 -11.07 8.03 11.87
N VAL A 44 -11.71 8.56 12.90
CA VAL A 44 -11.88 10.01 13.09
C VAL A 44 -10.82 10.52 14.05
N TYR A 45 -10.03 11.48 13.59
CA TYR A 45 -8.95 12.09 14.36
C TYR A 45 -9.33 13.49 14.80
N SER A 46 -9.12 13.79 16.08
CA SER A 46 -9.31 15.14 16.62
C SER A 46 -8.16 15.50 17.54
N ILE A 47 -7.96 16.79 17.78
CA ILE A 47 -6.98 17.29 18.74
C ILE A 47 -7.72 18.11 19.79
N ALA A 48 -7.47 17.82 21.07
CA ALA A 48 -7.87 18.68 22.16
C ALA A 48 -6.68 19.53 22.58
N VAL A 49 -6.94 20.82 22.81
CA VAL A 49 -5.98 21.79 23.30
C VAL A 49 -6.49 22.40 24.59
N SER A 50 -5.61 22.61 25.57
CA SER A 50 -6.01 23.15 26.87
C SER A 50 -4.94 24.04 27.49
N ASN A 51 -5.38 25.09 28.16
CA ASN A 51 -4.55 25.95 28.99
C ASN A 51 -5.31 26.28 30.31
N PRO A 52 -4.71 27.03 31.26
CA PRO A 52 -5.37 27.35 32.53
C PRO A 52 -6.68 28.13 32.40
N TYR A 53 -6.97 28.71 31.24
CA TYR A 53 -8.14 29.56 31.01
C TYR A 53 -9.22 28.86 30.18
N GLY A 54 -8.96 27.69 29.62
CA GLY A 54 -9.95 26.96 28.82
C GLY A 54 -9.40 25.75 28.10
N ASN A 55 -10.31 25.05 27.44
CA ASN A 55 -10.00 23.96 26.53
C ASN A 55 -10.90 24.06 25.30
N GLU A 56 -10.38 23.56 24.18
CA GLU A 56 -11.10 23.46 22.92
C GLU A 56 -10.72 22.14 22.24
N THR A 57 -11.65 21.55 21.50
CA THR A 57 -11.38 20.34 20.69
C THR A 57 -11.73 20.62 19.25
N SER A 58 -10.85 20.22 18.33
CA SER A 58 -11.08 20.40 16.90
C SER A 58 -12.28 19.59 16.42
N GLN A 59 -12.82 19.97 15.26
CA GLN A 59 -13.66 19.04 14.49
C GLN A 59 -12.88 17.77 14.14
N GLY A 60 -13.58 16.66 14.01
CA GLY A 60 -13.01 15.38 13.63
C GLY A 60 -12.63 15.34 12.15
N ALA A 61 -11.39 14.97 11.85
CA ALA A 61 -10.92 14.65 10.51
C ALA A 61 -11.06 13.15 10.25
N THR A 62 -11.92 12.76 9.30
CA THR A 62 -12.10 11.36 8.91
C THR A 62 -10.97 10.91 8.00
N ILE A 63 -10.23 9.88 8.43
CA ILE A 63 -9.23 9.19 7.65
C ILE A 63 -9.82 7.87 7.13
N THR A 64 -9.73 7.67 5.83
CA THR A 64 -9.99 6.39 5.17
C THR A 64 -8.70 5.82 4.63
N VAL A 65 -8.44 4.54 4.90
CA VAL A 65 -7.32 3.80 4.34
C VAL A 65 -7.89 2.72 3.42
N LEU A 66 -7.49 2.74 2.15
CA LEU A 66 -7.95 1.77 1.17
C LEU A 66 -7.06 0.52 1.18
N PRO A 67 -7.63 -0.68 1.00
CA PRO A 67 -6.82 -1.88 0.82
C PRO A 67 -6.03 -1.78 -0.50
N PRO A 68 -4.90 -2.51 -0.61
CA PRO A 68 -4.20 -2.63 -1.88
C PRO A 68 -5.09 -3.15 -2.99
N SER A 69 -4.94 -2.60 -4.19
CA SER A 69 -5.58 -3.14 -5.38
C SER A 69 -4.89 -4.45 -5.78
N PRO A 70 -5.65 -5.50 -6.18
CA PRO A 70 -5.06 -6.74 -6.70
C PRO A 70 -4.12 -6.44 -7.87
N PRO A 71 -2.97 -7.13 -7.96
CA PRO A 71 -2.05 -6.89 -9.05
C PRO A 71 -2.62 -7.36 -10.37
N VAL A 72 -2.33 -6.62 -11.45
CA VAL A 72 -2.85 -6.90 -12.80
C VAL A 72 -1.72 -6.88 -13.82
N ILE A 73 -1.83 -7.72 -14.85
CA ILE A 73 -0.94 -7.66 -16.00
C ILE A 73 -1.27 -6.38 -16.79
N GLY A 74 -0.25 -5.58 -17.06
CA GLY A 74 -0.32 -4.37 -17.85
C GLY A 74 0.16 -4.56 -19.28
N ALA A 75 0.97 -3.61 -19.76
CA ALA A 75 1.45 -3.60 -21.13
C ALA A 75 2.26 -4.86 -21.43
N ILE A 76 2.07 -5.45 -22.60
CA ILE A 76 2.78 -6.63 -23.07
C ILE A 76 3.54 -6.23 -24.34
N THR A 77 4.79 -6.65 -24.45
CA THR A 77 5.64 -6.42 -25.62
C THR A 77 6.43 -7.69 -25.92
N LEU A 78 6.43 -8.09 -27.19
CA LEU A 78 7.30 -9.14 -27.68
C LEU A 78 8.58 -8.48 -28.20
N LEU A 79 9.73 -8.90 -27.67
CA LEU A 79 11.03 -8.39 -28.11
C LEU A 79 11.46 -9.06 -29.42
N SER A 80 12.50 -8.52 -30.07
CA SER A 80 13.01 -9.03 -31.35
C SER A 80 13.51 -10.48 -31.27
N ASP A 81 13.98 -10.91 -30.10
CA ASP A 81 14.41 -12.28 -29.79
C ASP A 81 13.24 -13.20 -29.39
N LYS A 82 11.99 -12.72 -29.50
CA LYS A 82 10.75 -13.39 -29.06
C LYS A 82 10.63 -13.56 -27.54
N THR A 83 11.49 -12.94 -26.74
CA THR A 83 11.29 -12.84 -25.30
C THR A 83 10.03 -12.04 -25.01
N LEU A 84 9.19 -12.52 -24.08
CA LEU A 84 8.03 -11.76 -23.64
C LEU A 84 8.44 -10.80 -22.53
N ARG A 85 8.03 -9.54 -22.67
CA ARG A 85 8.14 -8.52 -21.64
C ARG A 85 6.75 -8.02 -21.30
N PHE A 86 6.46 -7.85 -20.02
CA PHE A 86 5.21 -7.20 -19.61
C PHE A 86 5.38 -6.43 -18.32
N THR A 87 4.46 -5.50 -18.06
CA THR A 87 4.35 -4.86 -16.74
C THR A 87 3.36 -5.62 -15.87
N VAL A 88 3.62 -5.64 -14.56
CA VAL A 88 2.62 -5.96 -13.56
C VAL A 88 2.38 -4.70 -12.75
N ASN A 89 1.14 -4.23 -12.73
CA ASN A 89 0.73 -3.08 -11.94
C ASN A 89 0.30 -3.55 -10.56
N GLY A 90 0.63 -2.79 -9.51
CA GLY A 90 0.35 -3.15 -8.13
C GLY A 90 0.51 -1.99 -7.17
N THR A 91 0.14 -2.19 -5.91
CA THR A 91 0.29 -1.16 -4.87
C THR A 91 1.71 -1.19 -4.31
N PRO A 92 2.43 -0.05 -4.25
CA PRO A 92 3.75 0.02 -3.63
C PRO A 92 3.76 -0.55 -2.20
N GLY A 93 4.85 -1.24 -1.84
CA GLY A 93 5.03 -1.91 -0.55
C GLY A 93 4.39 -3.30 -0.44
N ILE A 94 3.62 -3.74 -1.44
CA ILE A 94 2.97 -5.05 -1.43
C ILE A 94 3.85 -6.12 -2.08
N PRO A 95 4.03 -7.28 -1.44
CA PRO A 95 4.77 -8.38 -2.05
C PRO A 95 3.99 -9.00 -3.21
N TYR A 96 4.72 -9.49 -4.21
CA TYR A 96 4.15 -10.18 -5.36
C TYR A 96 5.03 -11.35 -5.80
N ARG A 97 4.38 -12.31 -6.46
CA ARG A 97 5.00 -13.41 -7.18
C ARG A 97 4.36 -13.55 -8.55
N VAL A 98 5.18 -13.74 -9.57
CA VAL A 98 4.74 -14.01 -10.93
C VAL A 98 5.10 -15.44 -11.28
N TRP A 99 4.07 -16.20 -11.61
CA TRP A 99 4.14 -17.60 -11.98
C TRP A 99 3.85 -17.76 -13.45
N ALA A 100 4.52 -18.70 -14.10
CA ALA A 100 4.29 -19.00 -15.49
C ALA A 100 4.19 -20.51 -15.78
N SER A 101 3.34 -20.86 -16.73
CA SER A 101 3.08 -22.26 -17.14
C SER A 101 2.78 -22.34 -18.63
N THR A 102 2.99 -23.50 -19.25
CA THR A 102 2.52 -23.82 -20.61
C THR A 102 1.11 -24.42 -20.61
N ASN A 103 0.53 -24.68 -19.44
CA ASN A 103 -0.78 -25.30 -19.27
C ASN A 103 -1.62 -24.57 -18.21
N LEU A 104 -2.68 -23.88 -18.66
CA LEU A 104 -3.61 -23.14 -17.81
C LEU A 104 -4.46 -24.06 -16.91
N ALA A 105 -4.69 -25.32 -17.30
CA ALA A 105 -5.51 -26.27 -16.55
C ALA A 105 -4.87 -26.72 -15.22
N LEU A 106 -3.62 -26.31 -14.96
CA LEU A 106 -2.90 -26.58 -13.72
C LEU A 106 -3.22 -25.54 -12.62
N GLN A 107 -4.35 -24.85 -12.68
CA GLN A 107 -4.82 -23.92 -11.64
C GLN A 107 -5.54 -24.67 -10.50
N PRO A 108 -5.45 -24.20 -9.23
CA PRO A 108 -4.67 -23.05 -8.75
C PRO A 108 -3.16 -23.32 -8.86
N ILE A 109 -2.29 -22.33 -8.58
CA ILE A 109 -0.83 -22.51 -8.69
C ILE A 109 -0.39 -23.78 -7.94
N THR A 110 -0.04 -24.81 -8.70
CA THR A 110 0.54 -26.07 -8.22
C THR A 110 2.06 -26.02 -8.36
N GLU A 111 2.78 -27.02 -7.84
CA GLU A 111 4.23 -27.19 -8.01
C GLU A 111 4.68 -27.26 -9.48
N LYS A 112 3.74 -27.40 -10.42
CA LYS A 112 4.02 -27.43 -11.86
C LYS A 112 4.13 -26.04 -12.49
N TRP A 113 3.73 -24.96 -11.80
CA TRP A 113 3.99 -23.59 -12.27
C TRP A 113 5.40 -23.17 -11.89
N THR A 114 6.08 -22.47 -12.79
CA THR A 114 7.42 -21.94 -12.53
C THR A 114 7.33 -20.53 -11.97
N LEU A 115 7.94 -20.28 -10.81
CA LEU A 115 8.12 -18.93 -10.30
C LEU A 115 9.16 -18.22 -11.16
N ILE A 116 8.76 -17.14 -11.85
CA ILE A 116 9.66 -16.37 -12.71
C ILE A 116 10.10 -15.05 -12.08
N GLN A 117 9.31 -14.51 -11.12
CA GLN A 117 9.68 -13.30 -10.39
C GLN A 117 9.04 -13.29 -9.00
N ASN A 118 9.75 -12.77 -8.01
CA ASN A 118 9.30 -12.60 -6.63
C ASN A 118 9.90 -11.32 -6.07
N GLY A 119 9.08 -10.46 -5.46
CA GLY A 119 9.56 -9.18 -4.96
C GLY A 119 8.49 -8.38 -4.24
N VAL A 120 8.76 -7.10 -4.07
CA VAL A 120 7.83 -6.11 -3.52
C VAL A 120 7.70 -4.99 -4.54
N PHE A 121 6.48 -4.51 -4.77
CA PHE A 121 6.25 -3.32 -5.60
C PHE A 121 6.98 -2.12 -4.98
N THR A 122 8.04 -1.63 -5.60
CA THR A 122 8.71 -0.38 -5.18
C THR A 122 8.04 0.86 -5.78
N SER A 123 7.32 0.66 -6.87
CA SER A 123 6.51 1.64 -7.62
C SER A 123 5.14 1.03 -7.93
N ASP A 124 4.29 1.76 -8.64
CA ASP A 124 2.96 1.32 -9.09
C ASP A 124 2.98 0.17 -10.11
N SER A 125 4.16 -0.13 -10.66
CA SER A 125 4.38 -1.25 -11.55
C SER A 125 5.79 -1.82 -11.44
N VAL A 126 5.96 -3.07 -11.91
CA VAL A 126 7.26 -3.70 -12.15
C VAL A 126 7.31 -4.24 -13.57
N GLU A 127 8.50 -4.26 -14.16
CA GLU A 127 8.75 -4.99 -15.39
C GLU A 127 9.01 -6.48 -15.08
N VAL A 128 8.47 -7.35 -15.91
CA VAL A 128 8.71 -8.79 -15.91
C VAL A 128 9.19 -9.20 -17.28
N ILE A 129 10.29 -9.95 -17.32
CA ILE A 129 10.87 -10.49 -18.55
C ILE A 129 10.86 -12.00 -18.44
N ASP A 130 10.31 -12.66 -19.46
CA ASP A 130 10.23 -14.12 -19.55
C ASP A 130 10.94 -14.63 -20.82
N PRO A 131 12.26 -14.86 -20.74
CA PRO A 131 13.04 -15.35 -21.89
C PRO A 131 12.59 -16.73 -22.37
N ALA A 132 12.04 -17.57 -21.48
CA ALA A 132 11.56 -18.90 -21.84
C ALA A 132 10.36 -18.86 -22.81
N ALA A 133 9.64 -17.73 -22.89
CA ALA A 133 8.58 -17.55 -23.88
C ALA A 133 9.08 -17.63 -25.33
N SER A 134 10.36 -17.31 -25.59
CA SER A 134 10.94 -17.32 -26.94
C SER A 134 10.97 -18.70 -27.60
N THR A 135 10.98 -19.77 -26.80
CA THR A 135 11.10 -21.17 -27.26
C THR A 135 9.84 -22.00 -27.02
N LEU A 136 8.80 -21.41 -26.42
CA LEU A 136 7.57 -22.11 -26.05
C LEU A 136 6.38 -21.62 -26.89
N PRO A 137 5.51 -22.52 -27.38
CA PRO A 137 4.41 -22.14 -28.27
C PRO A 137 3.28 -21.37 -27.56
N ARG A 138 3.22 -21.40 -26.22
CA ARG A 138 2.26 -20.66 -25.41
C ARG A 138 2.78 -20.46 -23.99
N ARG A 139 2.37 -19.38 -23.35
CA ARG A 139 2.63 -19.08 -21.93
C ARG A 139 1.38 -18.53 -21.27
N PHE A 140 1.15 -18.96 -20.03
CA PHE A 140 0.12 -18.46 -19.14
C PHE A 140 0.79 -17.90 -17.89
N TYR A 141 0.21 -16.84 -17.33
CA TYR A 141 0.77 -16.13 -16.18
C TYR A 141 -0.27 -15.99 -15.08
N ILE A 142 0.17 -16.11 -13.83
CA ILE A 142 -0.63 -15.79 -12.64
C ILE A 142 0.22 -14.92 -11.73
N ILE A 143 -0.39 -13.89 -11.16
CA ILE A 143 0.24 -13.06 -10.14
C ILE A 143 -0.46 -13.33 -8.81
N THR A 144 0.34 -13.52 -7.76
CA THR A 144 -0.17 -13.70 -6.39
C THR A 144 0.51 -12.75 -5.43
N THR A 145 -0.22 -12.29 -4.43
CA THR A 145 0.30 -11.60 -3.25
C THR A 145 0.40 -12.64 -2.10
N PRO A 146 1.60 -12.94 -1.58
CA PRO A 146 1.79 -13.85 -0.45
C PRO A 146 1.35 -13.25 0.89
#